data_AF-A0A2G9NJD1-F1
#
_entry.id   AF-A0A2G9NJD1-F1
#
_cell.length_a   1.000
_cell.length_b   1.000
_cell.length_c   1.000
_cell.angle_alpha   90.00
_cell.angle_beta   90.00
_cell.angle_gamma   90.00
#
_symmetry.space_group_name_H-M   'P 1'
#
loop_
_entity.id
_entity.type
_entity.pdbx_description
1 polymer ?
#
loop_
_entity_poly.entity_id
_entity_poly.type
_entity_poly.pdbx_seq_one_letter_code
_entity_poly.pdbx_strand_id
1 'polypeptide(L)' 'MDYVEYYALKLKENNKLFSQHKKFIESQYKGSSTLFRNSYGKGEEFKKNARTYLKSMKLI' A
#
# COMPACT_ATOMS: atom_id res chain seq x y z
N MET A 1 1.48 -7.06 27.95
CA MET A 1 1.98 -7.33 26.58
C MET A 1 1.17 -6.47 25.64
N ASP A 2 1.87 -5.63 24.87
CA ASP A 2 1.23 -4.79 23.89
C ASP A 2 0.61 -5.66 22.78
N TYR A 3 -0.55 -5.30 22.26
CA TYR A 3 -1.24 -6.11 21.24
C TYR A 3 -0.37 -6.29 19.99
N VAL A 4 0.47 -5.29 19.72
CA VAL A 4 1.49 -5.28 18.66
C VAL A 4 2.57 -6.33 18.90
N GLU A 5 3.09 -6.44 20.14
CA GLU A 5 4.11 -7.45 20.48
C GLU A 5 3.55 -8.87 20.40
N TYR A 6 2.35 -9.10 20.93
CA TYR A 6 1.70 -10.41 20.86
C TYR A 6 1.45 -10.83 19.40
N TYR A 7 0.99 -9.91 18.57
CA TYR A 7 0.78 -10.15 17.15
C TYR A 7 2.09 -10.42 16.41
N ALA A 8 3.16 -9.67 16.72
CA ALA A 8 4.48 -9.88 16.15
C ALA A 8 5.07 -11.25 16.52
N LEU A 9 4.91 -11.69 17.78
CA LEU A 9 5.31 -13.03 18.23
C LEU A 9 4.54 -14.12 17.50
N LYS A 10 3.22 -13.97 17.35
CA LYS A 10 2.39 -14.94 16.62
C LYS A 10 2.69 -14.99 15.12
N LEU A 11 3.05 -13.87 14.51
CA LEU A 11 3.54 -13.82 13.14
C LEU A 11 4.87 -14.53 12.96
N LYS A 12 5.80 -14.38 13.92
CA LYS A 12 7.12 -15.03 13.90
C LYS A 12 7.04 -16.55 14.07
N GLU A 13 6.08 -17.03 14.87
CA GLU A 13 5.86 -18.46 15.11
C GLU A 13 5.16 -19.17 13.94
N ASN A 14 4.38 -18.45 13.12
CA ASN A 14 3.58 -19.06 12.05
C ASN A 14 3.97 -18.54 10.65
N ASN A 15 5.03 -19.15 10.09
CA ASN A 15 5.54 -18.85 8.75
C ASN A 15 4.50 -18.97 7.63
N LYS A 16 3.49 -19.85 7.77
CA LYS A 16 2.44 -20.02 6.75
C LYS A 16 1.49 -18.81 6.74
N LEU A 17 1.05 -18.38 7.91
CA LEU A 17 0.22 -17.18 8.07
C LEU A 17 0.97 -15.92 7.61
N PHE A 18 2.25 -15.81 7.93
CA PHE A 18 3.11 -14.73 7.43
C PHE A 18 3.20 -14.73 5.90
N SER A 19 3.37 -15.90 5.28
CA SER A 19 3.44 -16.02 3.81
C SER A 19 2.16 -15.56 3.10
N GLN A 20 1.00 -15.83 3.69
CA GLN A 20 -0.30 -15.43 3.13
C GLN A 20 -0.51 -13.92 3.27
N HIS A 21 -0.24 -13.35 4.43
CA HIS A 21 -0.30 -11.90 4.63
C HIS A 21 0.68 -11.16 3.73
N LYS A 22 1.90 -11.67 3.58
CA LYS A 22 2.89 -11.11 2.66
C LYS A 22 2.36 -11.10 1.23
N LYS A 23 1.81 -12.22 0.73
CA LYS A 23 1.19 -12.29 -0.61
C LYS A 23 0.02 -11.32 -0.76
N PHE A 24 -0.81 -11.19 0.26
CA PHE A 24 -1.93 -10.24 0.26
C PHE A 24 -1.42 -8.79 0.17
N ILE A 25 -0.48 -8.40 1.03
CA ILE A 25 0.13 -7.06 1.02
C ILE A 25 0.81 -6.78 -0.33
N GLU A 26 1.55 -7.74 -0.88
CA GLU A 26 2.19 -7.61 -2.19
C GLU A 26 1.16 -7.45 -3.32
N SER A 27 0.05 -8.18 -3.26
CA SER A 27 -1.06 -8.05 -4.19
C SER A 27 -1.71 -6.66 -4.11
N GLN A 28 -2.00 -6.18 -2.89
CA GLN A 28 -2.56 -4.85 -2.67
C GLN A 28 -1.60 -3.75 -3.14
N TYR A 29 -0.30 -3.90 -2.87
CA TYR A 29 0.72 -2.97 -3.33
C TYR A 29 0.82 -2.92 -4.85
N LYS A 30 0.88 -4.08 -5.52
CA LYS A 30 0.92 -4.16 -6.99
C LYS A 30 -0.35 -3.60 -7.63
N GLY A 31 -1.52 -3.92 -7.07
CA GLY A 31 -2.81 -3.41 -7.53
C GLY A 31 -2.88 -1.88 -7.41
N SER A 32 -2.55 -1.36 -6.23
CA SER A 32 -2.55 0.08 -5.95
C SER A 32 -1.55 0.83 -6.84
N SER A 33 -0.33 0.30 -6.97
CA SER A 33 0.70 0.86 -7.84
C SER A 33 0.23 0.95 -9.31
N THR A 34 -0.41 -0.11 -9.80
CA THR A 34 -0.97 -0.13 -11.16
C THR A 34 -2.10 0.88 -11.32
N LEU A 35 -3.02 0.93 -10.36
CA LEU A 35 -4.13 1.87 -10.36
C LEU A 35 -3.62 3.33 -10.38
N PHE A 36 -2.72 3.69 -9.47
CA PHE A 36 -2.16 5.03 -9.42
C PHE A 36 -1.35 5.39 -10.67
N ARG A 37 -0.64 4.41 -11.25
CA ARG A 37 0.08 4.62 -12.50
C ARG A 37 -0.86 4.88 -13.68
N ASN A 38 -2.00 4.19 -13.73
CA ASN A 38 -3.01 4.41 -14.75
C ASN A 38 -3.75 5.74 -14.55
N SER A 39 -3.97 6.15 -13.29
CA SER A 39 -4.65 7.40 -12.96
C SER A 39 -3.76 8.64 -13.12
N TYR A 40 -2.47 8.54 -12.78
CA TYR A 40 -1.58 9.71 -12.69
C TYR A 40 -0.38 9.66 -13.64
N GLY A 41 -0.13 8.55 -14.33
CA GLY A 41 1.02 8.40 -15.23
C GLY A 41 2.29 7.90 -14.51
N LYS A 42 3.47 8.15 -15.11
CA LYS A 42 4.78 7.72 -14.56
C LYS A 42 5.73 8.91 -14.43
N GLY A 43 6.72 8.80 -13.56
CA GLY A 43 7.79 9.79 -13.44
C GLY A 43 7.28 11.19 -13.06
N GLU A 44 7.70 12.20 -13.82
CA GLU A 44 7.31 13.61 -13.63
C GLU A 44 5.79 13.84 -13.75
N GLU A 45 5.09 13.08 -14.61
CA GLU A 45 3.64 13.20 -14.81
C GLU A 45 2.84 12.81 -13.57
N PHE A 46 3.33 11.82 -12.82
CA PHE A 46 2.67 11.30 -11.64
C PHE A 46 2.39 12.40 -10.62
N LYS A 47 3.43 13.17 -10.27
CA LYS A 47 3.32 14.25 -9.27
C LYS A 47 2.40 15.36 -9.76
N LYS A 48 2.48 15.73 -11.05
CA LYS A 48 1.64 16.77 -11.64
C LYS A 48 0.16 16.37 -11.58
N ASN A 49 -0.18 15.17 -12.06
CA ASN A 49 -1.55 14.69 -12.13
C ASN A 49 -2.14 14.41 -10.74
N ALA A 50 -1.34 13.84 -9.83
CA ALA A 50 -1.75 13.64 -8.44
C ALA A 50 -2.03 14.99 -7.74
N ARG A 51 -1.20 16.02 -7.95
CA ARG A 51 -1.46 17.36 -7.42
C ARG A 51 -2.73 17.97 -8.00
N THR A 52 -2.99 17.82 -9.30
CA THR A 52 -4.23 18.28 -9.93
C THR A 52 -5.45 17.61 -9.30
N TYR A 53 -5.38 16.30 -9.04
CA TYR A 53 -6.44 15.55 -8.37
C TYR A 53 -6.68 16.02 -6.92
N LEU A 54 -5.61 16.21 -6.14
CA LEU A 54 -5.75 16.68 -4.76
C LEU A 54 -6.36 18.09 -4.69
N LYS A 55 -6.00 18.96 -5.64
CA LYS A 55 -6.61 20.30 -5.79
C LYS A 55 -8.10 20.22 -6.14
N SER A 56 -8.51 19.33 -7.05
CA SER A 56 -9.92 19.17 -7.40
C SER A 56 -10.74 18.62 -6.22
N MET A 57 -10.13 17.82 -5.36
CA MET A 57 -10.73 17.33 -4.11
C MET A 57 -10.67 18.33 -2.95
N LYS A 58 -10.02 19.50 -3.09
CA LYS A 58 -9.79 20.47 -2.02
C LYS A 58 -9.05 19.89 -0.79
N LEU A 59 -8.17 18.92 -1.02
CA LEU A 59 -7.32 18.34 0.02
C LEU A 59 -6.01 19.12 0.19
N ILE A 60 -5.64 19.91 -0.81
CA ILE A 60 -4.53 20.88 -0.84
C ILE A 60 -4.91 22.12 -1.64
#